data_AF-A0A2W4K8M2-F1
#
_entry.id   AF-A0A2W4K8M2-F1
#
_cell.length_a   1.000
_cell.length_b   1.000
_cell.length_c   1.000
_cell.angle_alpha   90.00
_cell.angle_beta   90.00
_cell.angle_gamma   90.00
#
_symmetry.space_group_name_H-M   'P 1'
#
loop_
_entity.id
_entity.type
_entity.pdbx_description
1 polymer ?
#
loop_
_entity_poly.entity_id
_entity_poly.type
_entity_poly.pdbx_seq_one_letter_code
_entity_poly.pdbx_strand_id
1 'polypeptide(L)'
;MVDSDQVIKGVGAKANCPFILHDLRRTFLTVAERLSLSYVVLKKLANHSGKNDTTFGYVVVDVERLREPMQMITNEFVRMFNLKNEDQGDSDE
;
A
#
# COMPACT_ATOMS: atom_id res chain seq x y z
N MET A 1 25.10 7.08 4.65
CA MET A 1 24.13 5.99 4.89
C MET A 1 23.21 6.47 6.00
N VAL A 2 21.90 6.62 5.73
CA VAL A 2 20.96 7.10 6.75
C VAL A 2 20.78 5.99 7.79
N ASP A 3 20.96 6.33 9.07
CA ASP A 3 20.72 5.40 10.18
C ASP A 3 19.21 5.12 10.29
N SER A 4 18.82 3.86 10.07
CA SER A 4 17.43 3.44 10.07
C SER A 4 16.76 3.64 11.43
N ASP A 5 17.53 3.54 12.52
CA ASP A 5 17.00 3.74 13.87
C ASP A 5 16.62 5.20 14.11
N GLN A 6 17.38 6.14 13.53
CA GLN A 6 17.07 7.57 13.62
C GLN A 6 15.78 7.90 12.85
N VAL A 7 15.56 7.28 11.70
CA VAL A 7 14.33 7.46 10.91
C VAL A 7 13.12 6.93 11.66
N ILE A 8 13.20 5.71 12.20
CA ILE A 8 12.09 5.08 12.94
C ILE A 8 11.73 5.92 14.18
N LYS A 9 12.73 6.35 14.95
CA LYS A 9 12.52 7.24 16.12
C LYS A 9 11.90 8.57 15.73
N GLY A 10 12.39 9.19 14.66
CA GLY A 10 11.88 10.47 14.17
C GLY A 10 10.42 10.39 13.71
N VAL A 11 10.04 9.33 12.99
CA VAL A 11 8.66 9.11 12.55
C VAL A 11 7.75 8.83 13.75
N GLY A 12 8.14 7.93 14.65
CA GLY A 12 7.34 7.62 15.85
C GLY A 12 7.10 8.85 16.73
N ALA A 13 8.11 9.70 16.90
CA ALA A 13 7.98 10.96 17.64
C ALA A 13 7.00 11.94 16.96
N LYS A 14 7.05 12.09 15.62
CA LYS A 14 6.13 12.97 14.88
C LYS A 14 4.70 12.44 14.84
N ALA A 15 4.53 11.13 14.69
CA ALA A 15 3.23 10.47 14.65
C ALA A 15 2.61 10.31 16.04
N ASN A 16 3.38 10.56 17.11
CA ASN A 16 2.98 10.38 18.50
C ASN A 16 2.43 8.97 18.80
N CYS A 17 3.03 7.94 18.19
CA CYS A 17 2.65 6.56 18.38
C CYS A 17 3.86 5.60 18.27
N PRO A 18 3.80 4.40 18.86
CA PRO A 18 4.79 3.36 18.61
C PRO A 18 4.82 3.02 17.12
N PHE A 19 6.00 3.08 16.51
CA PHE A 19 6.17 2.88 15.08
C PHE A 19 7.32 1.90 14.80
N ILE A 20 7.04 0.88 14.00
CA ILE A 20 8.06 0.03 13.36
C ILE A 20 7.82 -0.07 11.86
N LEU A 21 8.86 -0.39 11.08
CA LEU A 21 8.76 -0.50 9.63
C LEU A 21 7.66 -1.48 9.16
N HIS A 22 7.39 -2.54 9.93
CA HIS A 22 6.32 -3.49 9.61
C HIS A 22 4.92 -2.88 9.65
N ASP A 23 4.72 -1.79 10.39
CA ASP A 23 3.42 -1.14 10.48
C ASP A 23 3.04 -0.46 9.17
N LEU A 24 4.02 -0.04 8.35
CA LEU A 24 3.75 0.43 6.98
C LEU A 24 3.13 -0.67 6.12
N ARG A 25 3.69 -1.89 6.17
CA ARG A 25 3.13 -3.05 5.44
C ARG A 25 1.75 -3.44 5.96
N ARG A 26 1.55 -3.44 7.29
CA ARG A 26 0.25 -3.73 7.91
C ARG A 26 -0.80 -2.70 7.53
N THR A 27 -0.44 -1.43 7.52
CA THR A 27 -1.33 -0.33 7.13
C THR A 27 -1.70 -0.45 5.66
N PHE A 28 -0.72 -0.69 4.78
CA PHE A 28 -0.96 -0.94 3.35
C PHE A 28 -1.96 -2.06 3.12
N LEU A 29 -1.76 -3.22 3.77
CA LEU A 29 -2.69 -4.36 3.66
C LEU A 29 -4.07 -4.07 4.25
N THR A 30 -4.14 -3.33 5.35
CA THR A 30 -5.41 -2.97 6.00
C THR A 30 -6.23 -2.03 5.11
N VAL A 31 -5.60 -1.03 4.49
CA VAL A 31 -6.26 -0.12 3.54
C VAL A 31 -6.72 -0.89 2.31
N ALA A 32 -5.87 -1.76 1.78
CA ALA A 32 -6.18 -2.58 0.62
C ALA A 32 -7.34 -3.57 0.85
N GLU A 33 -7.43 -4.18 2.04
CA GLU A 33 -8.55 -5.05 2.44
C GLU A 33 -9.87 -4.27 2.49
N ARG A 34 -9.86 -3.01 2.96
CA ARG A 34 -11.06 -2.16 3.00
C ARG A 34 -11.62 -1.85 1.61
N LEU A 35 -10.79 -1.94 0.57
CA LEU A 35 -11.19 -1.79 -0.83
C LEU A 35 -11.76 -3.09 -1.43
N SER A 36 -11.96 -4.14 -0.62
CA SER A 36 -12.48 -5.45 -1.04
C SER A 36 -11.67 -6.11 -2.17
N LEU A 37 -10.36 -5.90 -2.18
CA LEU A 37 -9.46 -6.50 -3.16
C LEU A 37 -9.29 -8.01 -2.89
N SER A 38 -9.06 -8.78 -3.96
CA SER A 38 -8.84 -10.22 -3.82
C SER A 38 -7.61 -10.52 -2.95
N TYR A 39 -7.75 -11.47 -2.03
CA TYR A 39 -6.67 -11.93 -1.16
C TYR A 39 -5.39 -12.36 -1.90
N VAL A 40 -5.52 -12.93 -3.11
CA VAL A 40 -4.36 -13.29 -3.95
C VAL A 40 -3.62 -12.05 -4.45
N VAL A 41 -4.36 -11.02 -4.86
CA VAL A 41 -3.80 -9.73 -5.27
C VAL A 41 -3.09 -9.06 -4.09
N LEU A 42 -3.69 -9.05 -2.91
CA LEU A 42 -3.09 -8.50 -1.69
C LEU A 42 -1.76 -9.19 -1.33
N LYS A 43 -1.74 -10.52 -1.36
CA LYS A 43 -0.52 -11.31 -1.14
C LYS A 43 0.57 -10.96 -2.13
N LYS A 44 0.21 -10.80 -3.40
CA LYS A 44 1.16 -10.47 -4.47
C LYS A 44 1.72 -9.05 -4.29
N LEU A 45 0.86 -8.05 -4.00
CA LEU A 45 1.27 -6.67 -3.73
C LEU A 45 2.21 -6.56 -2.51
N ALA A 46 1.99 -7.38 -1.47
CA ALA A 46 2.85 -7.43 -0.28
C ALA A 46 4.08 -8.35 -0.42
N ASN A 47 4.31 -8.93 -1.61
CA ASN A 47 5.38 -9.90 -1.88
C ASN A 47 5.39 -11.09 -0.89
N HIS A 48 4.22 -11.53 -0.43
CA HIS A 48 4.10 -12.66 0.47
C HIS A 48 4.35 -13.99 -0.27
N SER A 49 5.09 -14.90 0.37
CA SER A 49 5.35 -16.22 -0.18
C SER A 49 4.06 -17.06 -0.19
N GLY A 50 3.75 -17.64 -1.35
CA GLY A 50 2.61 -18.55 -1.53
C GLY A 50 2.93 -20.03 -1.31
N LYS A 51 4.09 -20.39 -0.72
CA LYS A 51 4.56 -21.78 -0.63
C LYS A 51 3.56 -22.78 0.00
N ASN A 52 2.66 -22.30 0.86
CA ASN A 52 1.64 -23.12 1.51
C ASN A 52 0.20 -22.79 1.04
N ASP A 53 0.05 -22.01 -0.04
CA ASP A 53 -1.25 -21.59 -0.55
C ASP A 53 -1.52 -22.29 -1.88
N THR A 54 -2.29 -23.37 -1.83
CA THR A 54 -2.69 -24.16 -3.00
C THR A 54 -3.44 -23.33 -4.03
N THR A 55 -4.14 -22.26 -3.62
CA THR A 55 -4.88 -21.37 -4.52
C THR A 55 -3.95 -20.44 -5.30
N PHE A 56 -2.79 -20.11 -4.71
CA PHE A 56 -1.79 -19.22 -5.31
C PHE A 56 -1.12 -19.81 -6.56
N GLY A 57 -1.16 -21.14 -6.72
CA GLY A 57 -0.69 -21.83 -7.92
C GLY A 57 -1.65 -21.75 -9.12
N TYR A 58 -2.95 -21.53 -8.88
CA TYR A 58 -3.97 -21.53 -9.95
C TYR A 58 -4.29 -20.14 -10.48
N VAL A 59 -4.13 -19.10 -9.64
CA VAL A 59 -4.45 -17.73 -10.02
C VAL A 59 -3.19 -17.03 -10.51
N VAL A 60 -3.04 -16.95 -11.84
CA VAL A 60 -2.01 -16.12 -12.45
C VAL A 60 -2.39 -14.65 -12.24
N VAL A 61 -1.58 -13.95 -11.45
CA VAL A 61 -1.66 -12.49 -11.30
C VAL A 61 -0.45 -11.92 -12.01
N ASP A 62 -0.69 -11.40 -13.22
CA ASP A 62 0.31 -10.66 -13.98
C ASP A 62 0.44 -9.21 -13.47
N VAL A 63 1.42 -8.49 -14.00
CA VAL A 63 1.71 -7.11 -13.60
C VAL A 63 0.56 -6.17 -13.94
N GLU A 64 -0.12 -6.39 -15.07
CA GLU A 64 -1.20 -5.52 -15.54
C GLU A 64 -2.42 -5.58 -14.60
N ARG A 65 -2.77 -6.77 -14.11
CA ARG A 65 -3.83 -6.96 -13.11
C ARG A 65 -3.51 -6.32 -11.75
N LEU A 66 -2.24 -6.02 -11.45
CA LEU A 66 -1.84 -5.35 -10.20
C LEU A 66 -1.91 -3.83 -10.30
N ARG A 67 -1.92 -3.25 -11.50
CA ARG A 67 -1.88 -1.79 -11.70
C ARG A 67 -3.10 -1.10 -11.10
N GLU A 68 -4.29 -1.58 -11.47
CA GLU A 68 -5.56 -1.01 -10.98
C GLU A 68 -5.67 -1.12 -9.44
N PRO A 69 -5.48 -2.30 -8.81
CA PRO A 69 -5.45 -2.41 -7.35
C PRO A 69 -4.43 -1.48 -6.67
N MET A 70 -3.23 -1.34 -7.23
CA MET A 70 -2.22 -0.43 -6.70
C MET A 70 -2.66 1.04 -6.78
N GLN A 71 -3.27 1.42 -7.90
CA GLN A 71 -3.80 2.77 -8.08
C GLN A 71 -4.97 3.05 -7.13
N MET A 72 -5.87 2.09 -6.92
CA MET A 72 -6.97 2.21 -5.97
C MET A 72 -6.47 2.47 -4.54
N ILE A 73 -5.44 1.72 -4.10
CA ILE A 73 -4.83 1.90 -2.78
C ILE A 73 -4.17 3.28 -2.68
N THR A 74 -3.46 3.71 -3.74
CA THR A 74 -2.84 5.05 -3.81
C THR A 74 -3.89 6.15 -3.68
N ASN A 75 -4.97 6.07 -4.47
CA ASN A 75 -6.06 7.05 -4.44
C ASN A 75 -6.72 7.12 -3.06
N GLU A 76 -6.88 5.96 -2.40
CA GLU A 76 -7.43 5.91 -1.06
C GLU A 76 -6.51 6.59 -0.03
N PHE A 77 -5.19 6.41 -0.13
CA PHE A 77 -4.24 7.15 0.72
C PHE A 77 -4.28 8.65 0.47
N VAL A 78 -4.28 9.09 -0.78
CA VAL A 78 -4.42 10.51 -1.15
C VAL A 78 -5.69 11.10 -0.52
N ARG A 79 -6.81 10.37 -0.64
CA ARG A 79 -8.09 10.75 -0.04
C ARG A 79 -8.01 10.84 1.48
N MET A 80 -7.43 9.85 2.15
CA MET A 80 -7.25 9.84 3.61
C MET A 80 -6.37 10.98 4.11
N PHE A 81 -5.33 11.33 3.35
CA PHE A 81 -4.39 12.40 3.70
C PHE A 81 -4.85 13.78 3.23
N ASN A 82 -6.02 13.86 2.59
CA ASN A 82 -6.59 15.07 2.02
C ASN A 82 -5.59 15.83 1.13
N LEU A 83 -4.76 15.07 0.40
CA LEU A 83 -3.82 15.61 -0.57
C LEU A 83 -4.62 15.99 -1.82
N LYS A 84 -4.44 17.21 -2.33
CA LYS A 84 -5.01 17.60 -3.62
C LYS A 84 -4.23 16.85 -4.71
N ASN A 85 -4.92 16.15 -5.59
CA ASN A 85 -4.29 15.63 -6.80
C ASN A 85 -3.99 16.83 -7.72
N GLU A 86 -2.72 17.13 -7.94
CA GLU A 86 -2.27 18.21 -8.84
C GLU A 86 -2.39 17.85 -10.34
N ASP A 87 -3.16 16.80 -10.68
CA ASP A 87 -3.34 16.30 -12.06
C ASP A 87 -4.71 16.65 -12.68
N GLN A 88 -5.39 17.69 -12.17
CA GLN A 88 -6.40 18.39 -12.97
C GLN A 88 -5.71 19.59 -13.60
N GLY A 89 -5.23 19.41 -14.82
CA GLY A 89 -4.80 20.52 -15.65
C GLY A 89 -5.92 21.55 -15.74
N ASP A 90 -5.55 22.82 -15.55
CA ASP A 90 -6.32 23.98 -15.97
C ASP A 90 -6.73 23.77 -17.44
N SER A 91 -7.91 23.24 -17.66
CA SER A 91 -8.70 23.56 -18.83
C SER A 91 -9.68 24.65 -18.40
N ASP A 92 -9.13 25.85 -18.26
CA ASP A 92 -9.90 27.07 -18.35
C ASP A 92 -10.51 27.13 -19.77
N GLU A 93 -11.82 26.90 -19.85
CA GLU A 93 -12.70 27.45 -20.88
C GLU A 93 -13.90 28.12 -20.20
#